data_AF-A0A923J5N4-F1
#
_entry.id   AF-A0A923J5N4-F1
#
_cell.length_a   1.000
_cell.length_b   1.000
_cell.length_c   1.000
_cell.angle_alpha   90.00
_cell.angle_beta   90.00
_cell.angle_gamma   90.00
#
_symmetry.space_group_name_H-M   'P 1'
#
loop_
_entity.id
_entity.type
_entity.pdbx_description
1 polymer ?
#
loop_
_entity_poly.entity_id
_entity_poly.type
_entity_poly.pdbx_seq_one_letter_code
_entity_poly.pdbx_strand_id
1 'polypeptide(L)'
;MRNRLSRLYVVLIATLLLIVWGCADMAGHLGKTKSTEPIATSMDQMPDDAATVTAAIRNRLIVPPRASHPNATFASGVEEQIRPLWSAEDRLVPAGVQLLVHQANADDPSVRTAVGRLVFKGPFGRRASVHYEARYHTAGGGVTIDDAKVQPIFSGPPEPMLFVVPAEAIQTGIPHMYGELLAYVGEQAVPFSNRKSAPPKEKEYVIVVVLLDRISPSAKFEVKISNEPESIYGYKESTKYIDMNGWRVALLAGRFILFDNGEEPNLFVKAVFTPGKEAGLIRSPKLVGRFCLNETKGNS
;
A
#
# COMPACT_ATOMS: atom_id res chain seq x y z
N MET A 1 -57.56 4.78 -12.21
CA MET A 1 -56.34 5.22 -11.49
C MET A 1 -55.58 4.09 -10.79
N ARG A 2 -56.25 3.16 -10.09
CA ARG A 2 -55.63 2.08 -9.29
C ARG A 2 -54.68 1.14 -10.07
N ASN A 3 -54.93 0.87 -11.34
CA ASN A 3 -54.06 0.03 -12.20
C ASN A 3 -52.79 0.73 -12.73
N ARG A 4 -52.68 2.06 -12.62
CA ARG A 4 -51.46 2.79 -13.01
C ARG A 4 -50.43 2.82 -11.88
N LEU A 5 -50.87 2.89 -10.61
CA LEU A 5 -49.97 2.80 -9.46
C LEU A 5 -49.31 1.42 -9.33
N SER A 6 -50.05 0.33 -9.55
CA SER A 6 -49.48 -1.02 -9.44
C SER A 6 -48.37 -1.30 -10.45
N ARG A 7 -48.52 -0.80 -11.69
CA ARG A 7 -47.47 -0.92 -12.72
C ARG A 7 -46.21 -0.13 -12.37
N LEU A 8 -46.36 1.05 -11.76
CA LEU A 8 -45.21 1.85 -11.34
C LEU A 8 -44.41 1.16 -10.23
N TYR A 9 -45.09 0.56 -9.25
CA TYR A 9 -44.44 -0.20 -8.17
C TYR A 9 -43.68 -1.43 -8.67
N VAL A 10 -44.25 -2.18 -9.63
CA VAL A 10 -43.59 -3.37 -10.19
C VAL A 10 -42.32 -2.98 -10.95
N VAL A 11 -42.35 -1.90 -11.75
CA VAL A 11 -41.16 -1.41 -12.46
C VAL A 11 -40.09 -0.92 -11.48
N LEU A 12 -40.49 -0.23 -10.41
CA LEU A 12 -39.55 0.31 -9.42
C LEU A 12 -38.87 -0.82 -8.63
N ILE A 13 -39.62 -1.86 -8.22
CA ILE A 13 -39.09 -3.06 -7.56
C ILE A 13 -38.18 -3.86 -8.49
N ALA A 14 -38.59 -4.06 -9.76
CA ALA A 14 -37.76 -4.78 -10.74
C ALA A 14 -36.45 -4.04 -11.05
N THR A 15 -36.49 -2.70 -11.16
CA THR A 15 -35.30 -1.88 -11.36
C THR A 15 -34.39 -1.92 -10.14
N LEU A 16 -34.96 -1.87 -8.92
CA LEU A 16 -34.18 -2.00 -7.69
C LEU A 16 -33.51 -3.39 -7.59
N LEU A 17 -34.23 -4.46 -7.95
CA LEU A 17 -33.69 -5.82 -7.98
C LEU A 17 -32.57 -5.98 -9.02
N LEU A 18 -32.72 -5.39 -10.21
CA LEU A 18 -31.67 -5.40 -11.24
C LEU A 18 -30.42 -4.61 -10.84
N ILE A 19 -30.57 -3.47 -10.13
CA ILE A 19 -29.43 -2.71 -9.61
C ILE A 19 -28.70 -3.50 -8.51
N VAL A 20 -29.44 -4.18 -7.63
CA VAL A 20 -28.86 -4.99 -6.55
C VAL A 20 -28.18 -6.25 -7.09
N TRP A 21 -28.73 -6.90 -8.13
CA TRP A 21 -28.13 -8.10 -8.73
C TRP A 21 -26.98 -7.77 -9.69
N GLY A 22 -27.08 -6.71 -10.49
CA GLY A 22 -26.03 -6.31 -11.42
C GLY A 22 -24.74 -5.81 -10.76
N CYS A 23 -24.81 -5.36 -9.50
CA CYS A 23 -23.62 -4.97 -8.72
C CYS A 23 -23.01 -6.13 -7.91
N ALA A 24 -23.73 -7.24 -7.73
CA ALA A 24 -23.28 -8.34 -6.88
C ALA A 24 -22.16 -9.18 -7.53
N ASP A 25 -22.17 -9.31 -8.86
CA ASP A 25 -21.24 -10.22 -9.56
C ASP A 25 -19.82 -9.66 -9.66
N MET A 26 -19.64 -8.33 -9.65
CA MET A 26 -18.29 -7.72 -9.63
C MET A 26 -17.66 -7.67 -8.23
N ALA A 27 -18.46 -7.73 -7.16
CA ALA A 27 -17.95 -7.70 -5.79
C ALA A 27 -17.57 -9.09 -5.25
N GLY A 28 -18.07 -10.17 -5.87
CA GLY A 28 -17.96 -11.54 -5.38
C GLY A 28 -16.60 -12.23 -5.55
N HIS A 29 -15.68 -11.71 -6.39
CA HIS A 29 -14.38 -12.35 -6.65
C HIS A 29 -13.20 -11.80 -5.85
N LEU A 30 -13.36 -10.69 -5.11
CA LEU A 30 -12.26 -10.08 -4.35
C LEU A 30 -12.38 -10.23 -2.83
N GLY A 31 -13.53 -10.70 -2.32
CA GLY A 31 -13.79 -10.80 -0.89
C GLY A 31 -13.88 -12.24 -0.41
N LYS A 32 -12.78 -12.80 0.10
CA LYS A 32 -12.66 -14.14 0.74
C LYS A 32 -12.45 -15.34 -0.19
N THR A 33 -11.59 -15.23 -1.20
CA THR A 33 -10.91 -16.44 -1.67
C THR A 33 -10.08 -16.98 -0.50
N LYS A 34 -10.42 -18.18 -0.02
CA LYS A 34 -9.55 -18.97 0.88
C LYS A 34 -8.14 -18.83 0.34
N SER A 35 -7.21 -18.29 1.13
CA SER A 35 -5.85 -17.99 0.67
C SER A 35 -5.28 -19.24 0.02
N THR A 36 -5.25 -19.28 -1.30
CA THR A 36 -4.67 -20.40 -2.03
C THR A 36 -3.19 -20.41 -1.69
N GLU A 37 -2.69 -21.54 -1.21
CA GLU A 37 -1.26 -21.68 -1.01
C GLU A 37 -0.54 -21.42 -2.35
N PRO A 38 0.52 -20.60 -2.37
CA PRO A 38 1.21 -20.28 -3.60
C PRO A 38 1.82 -21.55 -4.20
N ILE A 39 1.67 -21.73 -5.52
CA ILE A 39 2.31 -22.79 -6.30
C ILE A 39 3.83 -22.65 -6.23
N ALA A 40 4.33 -21.40 -6.23
CA ALA A 40 5.74 -21.07 -6.12
C ALA A 40 5.94 -19.76 -5.36
N THR A 41 7.03 -19.64 -4.60
CA THR A 41 7.38 -18.43 -3.81
C THR A 41 8.66 -17.74 -4.27
N SER A 42 9.25 -18.25 -5.34
CA SER A 42 10.45 -17.71 -5.98
C SER A 42 10.44 -18.06 -7.47
N MET A 43 11.25 -17.37 -8.28
CA MET A 43 11.25 -17.57 -9.74
C MET A 43 11.77 -18.97 -10.14
N ASP A 44 12.71 -19.52 -9.37
CA ASP A 44 13.32 -20.84 -9.58
C ASP A 44 12.38 -22.01 -9.23
N GLN A 45 11.31 -21.75 -8.48
CA GLN A 45 10.26 -22.73 -8.17
C GLN A 45 9.11 -22.70 -9.18
N MET A 46 9.07 -21.70 -10.07
CA MET A 46 8.01 -21.56 -11.05
C MET A 46 8.25 -22.49 -12.25
N PRO A 47 7.19 -22.96 -12.93
CA PRO A 47 7.29 -23.45 -14.30
C PRO A 47 8.00 -22.42 -15.20
N ASP A 48 8.90 -22.87 -16.08
CA ASP A 48 9.80 -22.01 -16.86
C ASP A 48 9.07 -20.93 -17.68
N ASP A 49 7.91 -21.30 -18.23
CA ASP A 49 7.04 -20.40 -18.98
C ASP A 49 6.43 -19.32 -18.08
N ALA A 50 5.87 -19.72 -16.94
CA ALA A 50 5.35 -18.80 -15.92
C ALA A 50 6.45 -17.88 -15.36
N ALA A 51 7.66 -18.39 -15.14
CA ALA A 51 8.82 -17.60 -14.73
C ALA A 51 9.15 -16.54 -15.79
N THR A 52 9.19 -16.93 -17.06
CA THR A 52 9.46 -16.04 -18.19
C THR A 52 8.44 -14.91 -18.30
N VAL A 53 7.14 -15.23 -18.20
CA VAL A 53 6.04 -14.25 -18.19
C VAL A 53 6.18 -13.28 -17.01
N THR A 54 6.41 -13.83 -15.82
CA THR A 54 6.52 -13.05 -14.59
C THR A 54 7.70 -12.08 -14.64
N ALA A 55 8.83 -12.53 -15.20
CA ALA A 55 10.00 -11.69 -15.39
C ALA A 55 9.74 -10.55 -16.39
N ALA A 56 9.04 -10.83 -17.49
CA ALA A 56 8.67 -9.81 -18.49
C ALA A 56 7.77 -8.73 -17.89
N ILE A 57 6.70 -9.12 -17.18
CA ILE A 57 5.78 -8.18 -16.50
C ILE A 57 6.55 -7.37 -15.44
N ARG A 58 7.37 -8.03 -14.62
CA ARG A 58 8.20 -7.36 -13.61
C ARG A 58 9.15 -6.33 -14.22
N ASN A 59 9.84 -6.67 -15.31
CA ASN A 59 10.78 -5.77 -15.99
C ASN A 59 10.08 -4.51 -16.52
N ARG A 60 8.81 -4.67 -16.96
CA ARG A 60 7.98 -3.58 -17.45
C ARG A 60 7.49 -2.63 -16.34
N LEU A 61 7.28 -3.16 -15.13
CA LEU A 61 6.84 -2.39 -13.96
C LEU A 61 7.98 -1.60 -13.28
N ILE A 62 9.23 -1.99 -13.47
CA ILE A 62 10.39 -1.23 -12.95
C ILE A 62 10.49 0.08 -13.73
N VAL A 63 10.96 1.15 -13.06
CA VAL A 63 11.16 2.46 -13.69
C VAL A 63 12.64 2.87 -13.59
N PRO A 64 13.31 3.22 -14.71
CA PRO A 64 12.81 3.10 -16.08
C PRO A 64 12.52 1.63 -16.45
N PRO A 65 11.57 1.37 -17.37
CA PRO A 65 11.31 0.03 -17.86
C PRO A 65 12.61 -0.62 -18.34
N ARG A 66 12.86 -1.85 -17.90
CA ARG A 66 14.00 -2.63 -18.39
C ARG A 66 13.66 -3.24 -19.74
N ALA A 67 14.70 -3.63 -20.49
CA ALA A 67 14.51 -4.41 -21.70
C ALA A 67 13.63 -5.63 -21.42
N SER A 68 12.75 -5.95 -22.37
CA SER A 68 11.91 -7.13 -22.35
C SER A 68 12.75 -8.38 -22.14
N HIS A 69 12.18 -9.37 -21.44
CA HIS A 69 12.85 -10.65 -21.24
C HIS A 69 13.13 -11.29 -22.62
N PRO A 70 14.33 -11.81 -22.89
CA PRO A 70 14.72 -12.25 -24.25
C PRO A 70 13.80 -13.33 -24.84
N ASN A 71 13.20 -14.15 -23.98
CA ASN A 71 12.29 -15.23 -24.37
C ASN A 71 10.80 -14.87 -24.20
N ALA A 72 10.47 -13.60 -23.97
CA ALA A 72 9.10 -13.13 -23.85
C ALA A 72 8.83 -11.99 -24.83
N THR A 73 7.73 -12.09 -25.55
CA THR A 73 7.21 -11.00 -26.38
C THR A 73 5.82 -10.63 -25.92
N PHE A 74 5.46 -9.35 -26.00
CA PHE A 74 4.10 -8.89 -25.77
C PHE A 74 3.38 -8.82 -27.12
N ALA A 75 2.14 -9.31 -27.16
CA ALA A 75 1.28 -9.03 -28.30
C ALA A 75 1.05 -7.52 -28.43
N SER A 76 0.69 -7.07 -29.63
CA SER A 76 0.49 -5.65 -29.93
C SER A 76 -0.46 -4.97 -28.94
N GLY A 77 -0.03 -3.89 -28.31
CA GLY A 77 -0.86 -3.11 -27.38
C GLY A 77 -0.91 -3.65 -25.94
N VAL A 78 -0.35 -4.82 -25.65
CA VAL A 78 -0.36 -5.41 -24.30
C VAL A 78 0.67 -4.74 -23.39
N GLU A 79 1.84 -4.42 -23.92
CA GLU A 79 2.91 -3.79 -23.15
C GLU A 79 2.52 -2.40 -22.61
N GLU A 80 1.70 -1.65 -23.36
CA GLU A 80 1.18 -0.34 -22.99
C GLU A 80 0.10 -0.39 -21.90
N GLN A 81 -0.51 -1.55 -21.68
CA GLN A 81 -1.47 -1.79 -20.59
C GLN A 81 -0.76 -1.98 -19.25
N ILE A 82 0.48 -2.50 -19.28
CA ILE A 82 1.32 -2.65 -18.10
C ILE A 82 2.06 -1.32 -17.85
N ARG A 83 1.36 -0.39 -17.21
CA ARG A 83 1.94 0.89 -16.81
C ARG A 83 2.59 0.79 -15.43
N PRO A 84 3.77 1.40 -15.21
CA PRO A 84 4.30 1.53 -13.87
C PRO A 84 3.30 2.19 -12.94
N LEU A 85 3.08 1.58 -11.77
CA LEU A 85 2.16 2.08 -10.76
C LEU A 85 2.82 3.07 -9.78
N TRP A 86 4.11 3.33 -9.98
CA TRP A 86 4.99 4.18 -9.17
C TRP A 86 5.95 4.96 -10.08
N SER A 87 6.61 5.97 -9.53
CA SER A 87 7.52 6.82 -10.28
C SER A 87 8.96 6.30 -10.25
N ALA A 88 9.86 6.85 -11.08
CA ALA A 88 11.28 6.47 -11.10
C ALA A 88 11.97 6.75 -9.77
N GLU A 89 11.57 7.86 -9.16
CA GLU A 89 12.10 8.43 -7.94
C GLU A 89 11.70 7.61 -6.71
N ASP A 90 10.70 6.74 -6.84
CA ASP A 90 10.39 5.75 -5.81
C ASP A 90 11.49 4.70 -5.66
N ARG A 91 12.38 4.51 -6.64
CA ARG A 91 13.55 3.59 -6.57
C ARG A 91 13.19 2.20 -6.02
N LEU A 92 12.01 1.71 -6.38
CA LEU A 92 11.51 0.40 -5.98
C LEU A 92 12.22 -0.69 -6.77
N VAL A 93 12.77 -1.67 -6.07
CA VAL A 93 13.41 -2.86 -6.64
C VAL A 93 12.59 -4.11 -6.33
N PRO A 94 12.59 -5.12 -7.22
CA PRO A 94 11.95 -6.39 -6.90
C PRO A 94 12.53 -7.03 -5.63
N ALA A 95 11.66 -7.54 -4.78
CA ALA A 95 12.02 -8.13 -3.49
C ALA A 95 11.38 -9.50 -3.23
N GLY A 96 10.32 -9.85 -3.97
CA GLY A 96 9.66 -11.13 -3.82
C GLY A 96 8.67 -11.39 -4.94
N VAL A 97 8.28 -12.65 -5.10
CA VAL A 97 7.34 -13.10 -6.12
C VAL A 97 6.54 -14.28 -5.59
N GLN A 98 5.28 -14.42 -6.00
CA GLN A 98 4.48 -15.61 -5.75
C GLN A 98 3.67 -15.95 -7.00
N LEU A 99 3.62 -17.23 -7.36
CA LEU A 99 2.71 -17.75 -8.39
C LEU A 99 1.53 -18.41 -7.68
N LEU A 100 0.31 -17.96 -7.98
CA LEU A 100 -0.92 -18.41 -7.34
C LEU A 100 -1.73 -19.35 -8.24
N VAL A 101 -1.74 -19.06 -9.54
CA VAL A 101 -2.43 -19.89 -10.55
C VAL A 101 -1.48 -20.11 -11.72
N HIS A 102 -1.42 -21.36 -12.16
CA HIS A 102 -0.77 -21.75 -13.40
C HIS A 102 -1.56 -22.89 -14.03
N GLN A 103 -2.27 -22.59 -15.12
CA GLN A 103 -3.16 -23.58 -15.74
C GLN A 103 -3.23 -23.38 -17.25
N ALA A 104 -3.31 -24.50 -17.97
CA ALA A 104 -3.66 -24.49 -19.39
C ALA A 104 -5.17 -24.21 -19.53
N ASN A 105 -5.54 -23.51 -20.60
CA ASN A 105 -6.93 -23.32 -20.96
C ASN A 105 -7.54 -24.67 -21.38
N ALA A 106 -8.77 -24.94 -20.96
CA ALA A 106 -9.42 -26.22 -21.22
C ALA A 106 -9.77 -26.42 -22.71
N ASP A 107 -10.11 -25.34 -23.40
CA ASP A 107 -10.49 -25.35 -24.82
C ASP A 107 -9.26 -25.30 -25.74
N ASP A 108 -8.18 -24.68 -25.28
CA ASP A 108 -6.90 -24.60 -25.99
C ASP A 108 -5.71 -24.76 -25.03
N PRO A 109 -5.18 -25.98 -24.86
CA PRO A 109 -4.06 -26.23 -23.95
C PRO A 109 -2.76 -25.49 -24.29
N SER A 110 -2.64 -24.93 -25.50
CA SER A 110 -1.50 -24.10 -25.89
C SER A 110 -1.53 -22.72 -25.23
N VAL A 111 -2.73 -22.25 -24.85
CA VAL A 111 -2.94 -21.01 -24.09
C VAL A 111 -2.92 -21.34 -22.60
N ARG A 112 -2.16 -20.56 -21.84
CA ARG A 112 -1.98 -20.71 -20.40
C ARG A 112 -2.29 -19.41 -19.68
N THR A 113 -2.71 -19.55 -18.43
CA THR A 113 -2.93 -18.43 -17.52
C THR A 113 -1.93 -18.52 -16.38
N ALA A 114 -1.24 -17.41 -16.10
CA ALA A 114 -0.44 -17.21 -14.90
C ALA A 114 -1.03 -16.06 -14.07
N VAL A 115 -1.30 -16.32 -12.80
CA VAL A 115 -1.74 -15.31 -11.83
C VAL A 115 -0.76 -15.31 -10.67
N GLY A 116 -0.32 -14.13 -10.26
CA GLY A 116 0.66 -14.05 -9.19
C GLY A 116 0.74 -12.69 -8.52
N ARG A 117 1.71 -12.58 -7.62
CA ARG A 117 2.03 -11.37 -6.87
C ARG A 117 3.49 -11.03 -7.06
N LEU A 118 3.76 -9.74 -7.29
CA LEU A 118 5.11 -9.18 -7.26
C LEU A 118 5.22 -8.24 -6.05
N VAL A 119 6.32 -8.35 -5.31
CA VAL A 119 6.64 -7.50 -4.16
C VAL A 119 7.86 -6.66 -4.50
N PHE A 120 7.78 -5.37 -4.23
CA PHE A 120 8.85 -4.41 -4.43
C PHE A 120 9.22 -3.77 -3.11
N LYS A 121 10.51 -3.51 -2.92
CA LYS A 121 11.05 -2.78 -1.77
C LYS A 121 11.81 -1.55 -2.24
N GLY A 122 11.73 -0.47 -1.47
CA GLY A 122 12.51 0.74 -1.68
C GLY A 122 13.43 1.03 -0.51
N PRO A 123 14.19 2.14 -0.60
CA PRO A 123 14.91 2.70 0.54
C PRO A 123 14.02 2.86 1.78
N PHE A 124 14.65 2.78 2.97
CA PHE A 124 13.98 2.94 4.28
C PHE A 124 12.87 1.92 4.57
N GLY A 125 12.93 0.74 3.94
CA GLY A 125 11.96 -0.34 4.18
C GLY A 125 10.61 -0.14 3.51
N ARG A 126 10.47 0.81 2.58
CA ARG A 126 9.24 1.02 1.80
C ARG A 126 8.83 -0.23 1.04
N ARG A 127 7.53 -0.54 0.99
CA ARG A 127 6.97 -1.73 0.34
C ARG A 127 5.80 -1.38 -0.56
N ALA A 128 5.81 -1.98 -1.75
CA ALA A 128 4.67 -2.00 -2.65
C ALA A 128 4.45 -3.43 -3.14
N SER A 129 3.22 -3.77 -3.48
CA SER A 129 2.88 -5.06 -4.06
C SER A 129 1.91 -4.87 -5.21
N VAL A 130 1.96 -5.78 -6.17
CA VAL A 130 0.99 -5.83 -7.26
C VAL A 130 0.54 -7.26 -7.47
N HIS A 131 -0.72 -7.40 -7.86
CA HIS A 131 -1.30 -8.59 -8.44
C HIS A 131 -1.11 -8.52 -9.94
N TYR A 132 -0.72 -9.61 -10.57
CA TYR A 132 -0.75 -9.72 -12.02
C TYR A 132 -1.57 -10.93 -12.44
N GLU A 133 -2.22 -10.79 -13.59
CA GLU A 133 -2.86 -11.86 -14.33
C GLU A 133 -2.40 -11.75 -15.77
N ALA A 134 -1.98 -12.87 -16.35
CA ALA A 134 -1.52 -12.92 -17.73
C ALA A 134 -2.03 -14.17 -18.41
N ARG A 135 -2.41 -14.00 -19.68
CA ARG A 135 -2.66 -15.08 -20.63
C ARG A 135 -1.58 -15.08 -21.69
N TYR A 136 -1.09 -16.26 -22.03
CA TYR A 136 0.04 -16.39 -22.93
C TYR A 136 0.04 -17.74 -23.64
N HIS A 137 0.80 -17.85 -24.72
CA HIS A 137 1.09 -19.12 -25.37
C HIS A 137 2.59 -19.37 -25.45
N THR A 138 2.95 -20.66 -25.54
CA THR A 138 4.35 -21.09 -25.69
C THR A 138 4.57 -21.57 -27.13
N ALA A 139 5.58 -21.03 -27.81
CA ALA A 139 5.91 -21.41 -29.18
C ALA A 139 7.41 -21.25 -29.44
N GLY A 140 8.03 -22.26 -30.07
CA GLY A 140 9.44 -22.17 -30.52
C GLY A 140 10.45 -21.90 -29.40
N GLY A 141 10.17 -22.33 -28.16
CA GLY A 141 11.04 -22.07 -26.99
C GLY A 141 10.89 -20.67 -26.38
N GLY A 142 9.96 -19.85 -26.89
CA GLY A 142 9.59 -18.55 -26.33
C GLY A 142 8.16 -18.50 -25.82
N VAL A 143 7.82 -17.38 -25.19
CA VAL A 143 6.49 -17.04 -24.71
C VAL A 143 5.99 -15.77 -25.38
N THR A 144 4.73 -15.79 -25.82
CA THR A 144 4.02 -14.59 -26.26
C THR A 144 2.90 -14.30 -25.29
N ILE A 145 2.90 -13.11 -24.70
CA ILE A 145 1.91 -12.66 -23.73
C ILE A 145 0.78 -11.95 -24.48
N ASP A 146 -0.38 -12.59 -24.53
CA ASP A 146 -1.55 -12.16 -25.31
C ASP A 146 -2.41 -11.15 -24.56
N ASP A 147 -2.47 -11.26 -23.23
CA ASP A 147 -3.17 -10.32 -22.34
C ASP A 147 -2.42 -10.25 -21.01
N ALA A 148 -2.37 -9.05 -20.42
CA ALA A 148 -1.75 -8.86 -19.12
C ALA A 148 -2.41 -7.70 -18.37
N LYS A 149 -2.76 -7.97 -17.11
CA LYS A 149 -3.36 -6.98 -16.19
C LYS A 149 -2.54 -6.92 -14.93
N VAL A 150 -2.27 -5.70 -14.46
CA VAL A 150 -1.58 -5.46 -13.20
C VAL A 150 -2.42 -4.52 -12.34
N GLN A 151 -2.57 -4.88 -11.07
CA GLN A 151 -3.32 -4.09 -10.10
C GLN A 151 -2.53 -3.96 -8.79
N PRO A 152 -2.55 -2.79 -8.12
CA PRO A 152 -1.88 -2.66 -6.84
C PRO A 152 -2.55 -3.55 -5.77
N ILE A 153 -1.73 -4.20 -4.96
CA ILE A 153 -2.16 -4.84 -3.71
C ILE A 153 -1.76 -3.90 -2.58
N PHE A 154 -2.76 -3.40 -1.87
CA PHE A 154 -2.55 -2.55 -0.71
C PHE A 154 -2.31 -3.40 0.54
N SER A 155 -1.42 -2.93 1.43
CA SER A 155 -1.16 -3.65 2.69
C SER A 155 -2.40 -3.65 3.58
N GLY A 156 -2.60 -4.74 4.31
CA GLY A 156 -3.64 -4.86 5.33
C GLY A 156 -3.36 -3.88 6.47
N PRO A 157 -2.49 -4.20 7.44
CA PRO A 157 -1.94 -3.23 8.35
C PRO A 157 -0.65 -2.62 7.76
N PRO A 158 -0.65 -1.33 7.35
CA PRO A 158 0.59 -0.67 6.94
C PRO A 158 1.52 -0.47 8.15
N GLU A 159 2.82 -0.45 7.90
CA GLU A 159 3.85 -0.19 8.91
C GLU A 159 4.12 1.32 9.01
N PRO A 160 3.79 1.97 10.13
CA PRO A 160 4.10 3.37 10.33
C PRO A 160 5.52 3.56 10.86
N MET A 161 6.11 4.71 10.52
CA MET A 161 7.37 5.17 11.09
C MET A 161 7.20 6.62 11.56
N LEU A 162 7.80 6.95 12.70
CA LEU A 162 7.71 8.28 13.30
C LEU A 162 9.08 8.96 13.31
N PHE A 163 9.07 10.22 12.91
CA PHE A 163 10.18 11.16 13.05
C PHE A 163 9.73 12.35 13.89
N VAL A 164 10.63 12.88 14.71
CA VAL A 164 10.43 14.13 15.43
C VAL A 164 11.45 15.12 14.89
N VAL A 165 10.98 16.16 14.21
CA VAL A 165 11.82 17.11 13.50
C VAL A 165 11.68 18.49 14.13
N PRO A 166 12.76 19.25 14.39
CA PRO A 166 12.65 20.63 14.84
C PRO A 166 11.85 21.47 13.83
N ALA A 167 10.92 22.31 14.30
CA ALA A 167 10.03 23.05 13.41
C ALA A 167 10.79 23.98 12.45
N GLU A 168 11.90 24.56 12.90
CA GLU A 168 12.81 25.38 12.09
C GLU A 168 13.36 24.65 10.85
N ALA A 169 13.57 23.34 10.95
CA ALA A 169 14.07 22.53 9.83
C ALA A 169 13.00 22.28 8.76
N ILE A 170 11.72 22.57 9.00
CA ILE A 170 10.65 22.37 8.01
C ILE A 170 10.20 23.69 7.38
N GLN A 171 10.65 24.84 7.89
CA GLN A 171 10.24 26.17 7.40
C GLN A 171 10.61 26.43 5.94
N THR A 172 11.66 25.78 5.45
CA THR A 172 12.11 25.86 4.04
C THR A 172 11.22 25.07 3.07
N GLY A 173 10.21 24.37 3.58
CA GLY A 173 9.33 23.49 2.82
C GLY A 173 9.70 22.01 2.99
N ILE A 174 8.85 21.15 2.44
CA ILE A 174 9.06 19.70 2.40
C ILE A 174 9.15 19.24 0.95
N PRO A 175 9.98 18.22 0.63
CA PRO A 175 10.01 17.65 -0.70
C PRO A 175 8.62 17.15 -1.14
N HIS A 176 8.33 17.26 -2.43
CA HIS A 176 7.06 16.82 -3.02
C HIS A 176 7.01 15.33 -3.30
N MET A 177 8.17 14.67 -3.35
CA MET A 177 8.30 13.24 -3.61
C MET A 177 8.48 12.47 -2.32
N TYR A 178 7.78 11.34 -2.18
CA TYR A 178 7.75 10.59 -0.93
C TYR A 178 9.13 10.07 -0.50
N GLY A 179 9.92 9.54 -1.44
CA GLY A 179 11.27 9.07 -1.16
C GLY A 179 12.21 10.17 -0.67
N GLU A 180 12.12 11.37 -1.26
CA GLU A 180 12.90 12.54 -0.84
C GLU A 180 12.43 13.09 0.50
N LEU A 181 11.12 13.16 0.73
CA LEU A 181 10.56 13.58 2.01
C LEU A 181 11.05 12.65 3.12
N LEU A 182 11.05 11.34 2.89
CA LEU A 182 11.50 10.35 3.87
C LEU A 182 12.99 10.49 4.19
N ALA A 183 13.84 10.69 3.18
CA ALA A 183 15.25 10.96 3.39
C ALA A 183 15.46 12.27 4.15
N TYR A 184 14.77 13.34 3.74
CA TYR A 184 14.84 14.66 4.35
C TYR A 184 14.46 14.63 5.84
N VAL A 185 13.29 14.07 6.18
CA VAL A 185 12.87 14.01 7.59
C VAL A 185 13.74 13.06 8.41
N GLY A 186 14.31 12.03 7.79
CA GLY A 186 15.28 11.15 8.43
C GLY A 186 16.58 11.85 8.80
N GLU A 187 17.09 12.72 7.92
CA GLU A 187 18.28 13.54 8.17
C GLU A 187 18.05 14.65 9.21
N GLN A 188 16.86 15.27 9.20
CA GLN A 188 16.52 16.37 10.10
C GLN A 188 15.97 15.90 11.46
N ALA A 189 15.64 14.62 11.61
CA ALA A 189 15.03 14.11 12.84
C ALA A 189 15.99 14.16 14.03
N VAL A 190 15.44 14.46 15.20
CA VAL A 190 16.16 14.34 16.47
C VAL A 190 16.49 12.86 16.70
N PRO A 191 17.76 12.48 16.83
CA PRO A 191 18.13 11.09 17.05
C PRO A 191 17.71 10.64 18.44
N PHE A 192 16.77 9.69 18.50
CA PHE A 192 16.30 9.10 19.75
C PHE A 192 17.37 8.32 20.53
N SER A 193 18.57 8.11 19.99
CA SER A 193 19.72 7.54 20.70
C SER A 193 20.41 8.55 21.62
N ASN A 194 20.30 9.85 21.34
CA ASN A 194 21.00 10.92 22.08
C ASN A 194 20.15 11.56 23.19
N ARG A 195 19.12 10.85 23.70
CA ARG A 195 18.17 11.41 24.69
C ARG A 195 18.84 11.94 25.95
N LYS A 196 19.94 11.31 26.38
CA LYS A 196 20.63 11.64 27.64
C LYS A 196 21.41 12.96 27.60
N SER A 197 21.67 13.51 26.42
CA SER A 197 22.48 14.72 26.24
C SER A 197 21.67 15.99 25.91
N ALA A 198 20.37 15.86 25.64
CA ALA A 198 19.53 17.00 25.31
C ALA A 198 18.91 17.57 26.61
N PRO A 199 19.12 18.86 26.94
CA PRO A 199 18.44 19.47 28.07
C PRO A 199 16.92 19.47 27.81
N PRO A 200 16.08 19.16 28.83
CA PRO A 200 14.62 19.16 28.70
C PRO A 200 14.16 20.60 28.51
N LYS A 201 14.07 21.01 27.25
CA LYS A 201 13.60 22.34 26.87
C LYS A 201 12.41 22.14 25.95
N GLU A 202 11.31 22.79 26.32
CA GLU A 202 10.16 22.92 25.44
C GLU A 202 10.58 23.64 24.16
N LYS A 203 10.37 22.99 23.02
CA LYS A 203 10.65 23.54 21.69
C LYS A 203 9.52 23.19 20.74
N GLU A 204 9.45 23.95 19.64
CA GLU A 204 8.54 23.64 18.54
C GLU A 204 9.11 22.48 17.73
N TYR A 205 8.31 21.42 17.57
CA TYR A 205 8.62 20.30 16.71
C TYR A 205 7.47 20.02 15.76
N VAL A 206 7.80 19.33 14.69
CA VAL A 206 6.85 18.67 13.81
C VAL A 206 7.04 17.18 13.96
N ILE A 207 6.01 16.51 14.44
CA ILE A 207 5.92 15.06 14.43
C ILE A 207 5.49 14.64 13.02
N VAL A 208 6.34 13.86 12.37
CA VAL A 208 6.09 13.32 11.03
C VAL A 208 5.86 11.82 11.17
N VAL A 209 4.65 11.37 10.85
CA VAL A 209 4.34 9.93 10.78
C VAL A 209 4.13 9.57 9.32
N VAL A 210 4.91 8.62 8.83
CA VAL A 210 4.82 8.11 7.46
C VAL A 210 4.35 6.66 7.46
N LEU A 211 3.70 6.21 6.40
CA LEU A 211 3.44 4.79 6.17
C LEU A 211 4.44 4.20 5.18
N LEU A 212 5.18 3.17 5.59
CA LEU A 212 6.15 2.45 4.76
C LEU A 212 5.49 1.48 3.77
N ASP A 213 4.17 1.34 3.80
CA ASP A 213 3.41 0.59 2.82
C ASP A 213 2.44 1.51 2.09
N ARG A 214 2.28 1.28 0.78
CA ARG A 214 1.23 1.94 0.00
C ARG A 214 -0.14 1.41 0.43
N ILE A 215 -1.07 2.33 0.70
CA ILE A 215 -2.44 2.00 1.10
C ILE A 215 -3.47 2.39 0.04
N SER A 216 -4.66 1.77 0.13
CA SER A 216 -5.78 2.03 -0.77
C SER A 216 -6.19 3.51 -0.74
N PRO A 217 -6.53 4.12 -1.90
CA PRO A 217 -7.11 5.47 -1.95
C PRO A 217 -8.36 5.64 -1.09
N SER A 218 -9.06 4.53 -0.82
CA SER A 218 -10.28 4.52 0.00
C SER A 218 -10.06 4.19 1.48
N ALA A 219 -8.83 3.84 1.86
CA ALA A 219 -8.44 3.63 3.25
C ALA A 219 -8.25 4.99 3.95
N LYS A 220 -8.36 4.98 5.29
CA LYS A 220 -8.13 6.17 6.12
C LYS A 220 -6.90 5.96 6.99
N PHE A 221 -6.09 7.00 7.08
CA PHE A 221 -4.95 7.08 7.98
C PHE A 221 -5.13 8.30 8.86
N GLU A 222 -5.07 8.10 10.17
CA GLU A 222 -5.16 9.17 11.16
C GLU A 222 -3.99 9.08 12.12
N VAL A 223 -3.45 10.23 12.53
CA VAL A 223 -2.53 10.33 13.66
C VAL A 223 -3.21 11.02 14.81
N LYS A 224 -3.10 10.41 15.99
CA LYS A 224 -3.73 10.88 17.22
C LYS A 224 -2.72 10.96 18.34
N ILE A 225 -2.88 11.94 19.21
CA ILE A 225 -2.11 12.08 20.45
C ILE A 225 -3.00 11.80 21.66
N SER A 226 -2.50 11.03 22.62
CA SER A 226 -3.12 10.90 23.95
C SER A 226 -2.14 10.39 24.99
N ASN A 227 -2.55 10.42 26.26
CA ASN A 227 -1.89 9.72 27.37
C ASN A 227 -2.29 8.23 27.48
N GLU A 228 -3.34 7.79 26.78
CA GLU A 228 -3.78 6.39 26.73
C GLU A 228 -3.06 5.60 25.61
N PRO A 229 -2.21 4.60 25.93
CA PRO A 229 -1.39 3.92 24.93
C PRO A 229 -2.19 3.03 23.96
N GLU A 230 -3.22 2.33 24.44
CA GLU A 230 -3.94 1.31 23.66
C GLU A 230 -5.19 1.83 22.94
N SER A 231 -5.63 3.04 23.28
CA SER A 231 -6.86 3.62 22.75
C SER A 231 -6.69 4.02 21.28
N ILE A 232 -7.73 3.86 20.45
CA ILE A 232 -7.77 4.40 19.08
C ILE A 232 -8.26 5.86 19.04
N TYR A 233 -8.55 6.46 20.20
CA TYR A 233 -9.03 7.83 20.34
C TYR A 233 -7.91 8.78 20.76
N GLY A 234 -8.10 10.07 20.58
CA GLY A 234 -7.09 11.08 20.93
C GLY A 234 -7.25 12.36 20.12
N TYR A 235 -6.42 13.35 20.44
CA TYR A 235 -6.39 14.64 19.77
C TYR A 235 -5.80 14.52 18.36
N LYS A 236 -6.45 15.15 17.37
CA LYS A 236 -6.03 15.10 15.94
C LYS A 236 -6.23 16.39 15.14
N GLU A 237 -6.78 17.44 15.74
CA GLU A 237 -7.32 18.59 15.00
C GLU A 237 -6.23 19.42 14.28
N SER A 238 -4.98 19.36 14.75
CA SER A 238 -3.85 20.08 14.16
C SER A 238 -2.99 19.23 13.20
N THR A 239 -3.47 18.03 12.80
CA THR A 239 -2.70 17.14 11.93
C THR A 239 -2.99 17.43 10.45
N LYS A 240 -1.96 17.79 9.69
CA LYS A 240 -2.02 17.88 8.23
C LYS A 240 -1.68 16.53 7.60
N TYR A 241 -2.52 16.07 6.67
CA TYR A 241 -2.33 14.81 5.95
C TYR A 241 -1.92 15.06 4.50
N ILE A 242 -0.98 14.27 4.00
CA ILE A 242 -0.49 14.32 2.62
C ILE A 242 -0.62 12.93 2.00
N ASP A 243 -1.20 12.88 0.80
CA ASP A 243 -1.25 11.71 -0.07
C ASP A 243 -0.24 11.89 -1.20
N MET A 244 0.79 11.05 -1.21
CA MET A 244 1.76 10.97 -2.30
C MET A 244 1.55 9.64 -3.03
N ASN A 245 0.53 9.56 -3.89
CA ASN A 245 0.22 8.36 -4.68
C ASN A 245 0.00 7.08 -3.85
N GLY A 246 -0.71 7.18 -2.73
CA GLY A 246 -0.98 6.05 -1.82
C GLY A 246 0.03 5.90 -0.69
N TRP A 247 1.16 6.61 -0.74
CA TRP A 247 2.03 6.82 0.42
C TRP A 247 1.40 7.92 1.30
N ARG A 248 1.17 7.65 2.58
CA ARG A 248 0.53 8.61 3.49
C ARG A 248 1.55 9.20 4.44
N VAL A 249 1.43 10.51 4.64
CA VAL A 249 2.19 11.27 5.62
C VAL A 249 1.22 12.06 6.48
N ALA A 250 1.47 12.11 7.78
CA ALA A 250 0.79 12.97 8.72
C ALA A 250 1.83 13.87 9.40
N LEU A 251 1.53 15.16 9.45
CA LEU A 251 2.37 16.20 10.04
C LEU A 251 1.61 16.84 11.18
N LEU A 252 2.18 16.81 12.38
CA LEU A 252 1.58 17.38 13.56
C LEU A 252 2.58 18.32 14.22
N ALA A 253 2.35 19.62 14.06
CA ALA A 253 3.16 20.65 14.69
C ALA A 253 2.68 20.88 16.12
N GLY A 254 3.63 21.15 17.02
CA GLY A 254 3.32 21.49 18.39
C GLY A 254 4.57 21.84 19.19
N ARG A 255 4.35 22.32 20.41
CA ARG A 255 5.42 22.50 21.38
C ARG A 255 5.46 21.28 22.28
N PHE A 256 6.65 20.68 22.37
CA PHE A 256 6.86 19.47 23.14
C PHE A 256 8.12 19.61 23.97
N ILE A 257 8.10 19.03 25.16
CA ILE A 257 9.32 18.71 25.90
C ILE A 257 9.70 17.30 25.46
N LEU A 258 10.82 17.17 24.75
CA LEU A 258 11.39 15.87 24.46
C LEU A 258 12.33 15.51 25.61
N PHE A 259 12.23 14.28 26.11
CA PHE A 259 13.15 13.71 27.11
C PHE A 259 13.05 14.35 28.51
N ASP A 260 11.83 14.50 29.03
CA ASP A 260 11.66 14.81 30.44
C ASP A 260 12.11 13.62 31.33
N ASN A 261 12.70 13.93 32.49
CA ASN A 261 13.31 12.96 33.41
C ASN A 261 12.32 12.26 34.34
N GLY A 262 11.00 12.38 34.12
CA GLY A 262 10.02 11.44 34.66
C GLY A 262 8.86 12.01 35.45
N GLU A 263 8.43 13.26 35.21
CA GLU A 263 7.27 13.82 35.90
C GLU A 263 6.05 14.03 34.98
N GLU A 264 6.23 14.18 33.66
CA GLU A 264 5.10 14.33 32.74
C GLU A 264 4.42 13.01 32.32
N PRO A 265 3.08 13.01 32.11
CA PRO A 265 2.37 11.84 31.59
C PRO A 265 2.93 11.45 30.23
N ASN A 266 3.12 10.13 30.03
CA ASN A 266 3.58 9.60 28.75
C ASN A 266 2.67 10.04 27.61
N LEU A 267 3.20 10.87 26.71
CA LEU A 267 2.49 11.29 25.51
C LEU A 267 2.74 10.28 24.39
N PHE A 268 1.67 9.67 23.89
CA PHE A 268 1.72 8.69 22.81
C PHE A 268 1.24 9.30 21.50
N VAL A 269 2.05 9.16 20.46
CA VAL A 269 1.63 9.36 19.07
C VAL A 269 1.16 8.03 18.52
N LYS A 270 -0.06 8.02 17.98
CA LYS A 270 -0.75 6.80 17.55
C LYS A 270 -1.12 6.89 16.09
N ALA A 271 -0.69 5.89 15.33
CA ALA A 271 -1.05 5.69 13.95
C ALA A 271 -2.28 4.78 13.88
N VAL A 272 -3.42 5.32 13.48
CA VAL A 272 -4.69 4.60 13.34
C VAL A 272 -5.01 4.42 11.86
N PHE A 273 -5.24 3.18 11.46
CA PHE A 273 -5.54 2.80 10.09
C PHE A 273 -6.94 2.19 10.00
N THR A 274 -7.73 2.67 9.04
CA THR A 274 -9.00 2.03 8.66
C THR A 274 -8.83 1.47 7.24
N PRO A 275 -9.01 0.16 7.03
CA PRO A 275 -8.92 -0.46 5.71
C PRO A 275 -9.83 0.21 4.66
N GLY A 276 -9.44 0.09 3.38
CA GLY A 276 -10.23 0.58 2.27
C GLY A 276 -11.47 -0.28 1.99
N LYS A 277 -12.22 0.10 0.96
CA LYS A 277 -13.45 -0.60 0.54
C LYS A 277 -13.17 -2.05 0.09
N GLU A 278 -11.96 -2.34 -0.38
CA GLU A 278 -11.52 -3.67 -0.77
C GLU A 278 -11.51 -4.67 0.39
N ALA A 279 -11.47 -4.22 1.64
CA ALA A 279 -11.54 -5.09 2.82
C ALA A 279 -12.98 -5.55 3.17
N GLY A 280 -13.99 -5.11 2.42
CA GLY A 280 -15.39 -5.45 2.63
C GLY A 280 -16.20 -4.39 3.38
N LEU A 281 -17.44 -4.74 3.73
CA LEU A 281 -18.43 -3.81 4.31
C LEU A 281 -18.08 -3.35 5.73
N ILE A 282 -17.55 -4.25 6.56
CA ILE A 282 -17.20 -3.96 7.95
C ILE A 282 -15.73 -3.52 7.99
N ARG A 283 -15.51 -2.22 8.18
CA ARG A 283 -14.19 -1.59 8.22
C ARG A 283 -14.00 -0.93 9.58
N SER A 284 -13.29 -1.63 10.46
CA SER A 284 -12.98 -1.10 11.79
C SER A 284 -11.60 -0.45 11.81
N PRO A 285 -11.45 0.73 12.45
CA PRO A 285 -10.15 1.33 12.69
C PRO A 285 -9.30 0.42 13.58
N LYS A 286 -7.99 0.38 13.33
CA LYS A 286 -7.00 -0.39 14.07
C LYS A 286 -5.79 0.47 14.40
N LEU A 287 -5.22 0.28 15.58
CA LEU A 287 -3.92 0.83 15.93
C LEU A 287 -2.85 0.05 15.17
N VAL A 288 -2.08 0.73 14.31
CA VAL A 288 -0.99 0.12 13.52
C VAL A 288 0.39 0.61 13.94
N GLY A 289 0.45 1.63 14.79
CA GLY A 289 1.68 2.09 15.42
C GLY A 289 1.41 2.91 16.66
N ARG A 290 2.33 2.79 17.61
CA ARG A 290 2.31 3.50 18.89
C ARG A 290 3.72 3.92 19.23
N PHE A 291 3.92 5.21 19.43
CA PHE A 291 5.22 5.80 19.68
C PHE A 291 5.12 6.65 20.95
N CYS A 292 5.88 6.29 21.99
CA CYS A 292 5.96 7.11 23.18
C CYS A 292 7.04 8.19 23.01
N LEU A 293 6.68 9.46 23.19
CA LEU A 293 7.63 10.57 23.06
C LEU A 293 8.59 10.66 24.26
N ASN A 294 8.18 10.15 25.42
CA ASN A 294 8.89 10.33 26.70
C ASN A 294 9.56 9.04 27.23
N GLU A 295 9.41 7.89 26.56
CA GLU A 295 9.85 6.60 27.12
C GLU A 295 11.38 6.46 27.13
N THR A 296 12.00 6.49 28.31
CA THR A 296 13.47 6.39 28.51
C THR A 296 14.03 4.98 28.35
N LYS A 297 13.20 3.95 28.15
CA LYS A 297 13.62 2.56 27.98
C LYS A 297 13.39 2.10 26.55
N GLY A 298 14.49 1.77 25.87
CA GLY A 298 14.43 1.14 24.55
C GLY A 298 13.84 -0.26 24.69
N ASN A 299 12.66 -0.47 24.12
CA ASN A 299 12.20 -1.81 23.78
C ASN A 299 12.83 -2.16 22.42
N SER A 300 13.96 -2.85 22.49
CA SER A 300 14.53 -3.62 21.37
C SER A 300 13.68 -4.85 21.08
#